data_AF-A0A534S762-F1
#
_entry.id   AF-A0A534S762-F1
#
_cell.length_a   1.000
_cell.length_b   1.000
_cell.length_c   1.000
_cell.angle_alpha   90.00
_cell.angle_beta   90.00
_cell.angle_gamma   90.00
#
_symmetry.space_group_name_H-M   'P 1'
#
loop_
_entity.id
_entity.type
_entity.pdbx_description
1 polymer ?
#
loop_
_entity_poly.entity_id
_entity_poly.type
_entity_poly.pdbx_seq_one_letter_code
_entity_poly.pdbx_strand_id
1 'polypeptide(L)' 'MPQGAQYIASIIPLTYYLRIVRGIVLKGIGFEYLWPSVLPLVAFGAVVFSLSIARFRKQLD' A
#
# COMPACT_ATOMS: atom_id res chain seq x y z
N MET A 1 -19.51 5.53 -6.69
CA MET A 1 -18.38 6.07 -7.47
C MET A 1 -18.23 5.20 -8.72
N PRO A 2 -17.90 5.76 -9.90
CA PRO A 2 -17.76 5.00 -11.14
C PRO A 2 -16.74 3.87 -10.95
N GLN A 3 -17.11 2.65 -11.34
CA GLN A 3 -16.38 1.42 -11.01
C GLN A 3 -14.91 1.45 -11.48
N GLY A 4 -14.63 2.10 -12.61
CA GLY A 4 -13.26 2.25 -13.14
C GLY A 4 -12.33 3.03 -12.21
N ALA A 5 -12.83 4.08 -11.55
CA ALA A 5 -12.02 4.84 -10.58
C ALA A 5 -11.74 4.04 -9.31
N GLN A 6 -12.62 3.09 -8.96
CA GLN A 6 -12.42 2.19 -7.82
C GLN A 6 -11.29 1.20 -8.05
N TYR A 7 -11.18 0.65 -9.27
CA TYR A 7 -10.07 -0.23 -9.63
C TYR A 7 -8.72 0.51 -9.59
N ILE A 8 -8.67 1.74 -10.12
CA ILE A 8 -7.47 2.57 -10.08
C ILE A 8 -7.11 2.94 -8.64
N ALA A 9 -8.09 3.33 -7.82
CA ALA A 9 -7.87 3.66 -6.41
C ALA A 9 -7.38 2.46 -5.57
N SER A 10 -7.69 1.22 -6.00
CA SER A 10 -7.24 -0.02 -5.35
C SER A 10 -5.78 -0.36 -5.67
N ILE A 11 -5.22 0.21 -6.74
CA ILE A 11 -3.80 0.05 -7.08
C ILE A 11 -2.95 1.08 -6.32
N ILE A 12 -3.55 2.21 -5.92
CA ILE A 12 -2.86 3.32 -5.28
C ILE A 12 -2.67 3.04 -3.77
N PRO A 13 -1.42 2.91 -3.27
CA PRO A 13 -1.13 2.64 -1.85
C PRO A 13 -1.66 3.74 -0.92
N LEU A 14 -1.70 4.99 -1.41
CA LEU A 14 -2.19 6.15 -0.66
C LEU A 14 -3.64 6.00 -0.19
N THR A 15 -4.49 5.29 -0.94
CA THR A 15 -5.88 5.04 -0.57
C THR A 15 -5.98 4.21 0.71
N TYR A 16 -5.13 3.19 0.83
CA TYR A 16 -5.06 2.33 2.01
C TYR A 16 -4.50 3.09 3.22
N TYR A 17 -3.47 3.92 3.00
CA TYR A 17 -2.91 4.78 4.05
C TYR A 17 -3.97 5.72 4.63
N LEU A 18 -4.73 6.42 3.78
CA LEU A 18 -5.78 7.32 4.25
C LEU A 18 -6.93 6.60 4.97
N ARG A 19 -7.21 5.34 4.61
CA ARG A 19 -8.21 4.50 5.28
C ARG A 19 -7.73 4.06 6.67
N ILE A 20 -6.45 3.70 6.81
CA ILE A 20 -5.80 3.40 8.10
C ILE A 20 -5.86 4.62 9.01
N VAL A 21 -5.39 5.78 8.54
CA VAL A 21 -5.34 7.01 9.35
C VAL A 21 -6.73 7.42 9.80
N ARG A 22 -7.73 7.42 8.90
CA ARG A 22 -9.12 7.68 9.29
C ARG A 22 -9.66 6.66 10.28
N GLY A 23 -9.30 5.38 10.11
CA GLY A 23 -9.68 4.33 11.05
C GLY A 23 -9.15 4.56 12.45
N ILE A 24 -7.86 4.88 12.56
CA ILE A 24 -7.19 5.17 13.84
C ILE A 24 -7.78 6.43 14.47
N VAL A 25 -7.87 7.53 13.72
CA VAL A 25 -8.24 8.85 14.25
C VAL A 25 -9.74 8.94 14.60
N LEU A 26 -10.62 8.34 13.79
CA LEU A 26 -12.08 8.48 13.97
C LEU A 26 -12.73 7.34 14.76
N LYS A 27 -12.16 6.13 14.69
CA LYS A 27 -12.79 4.93 15.29
C LYS A 27 -11.98 4.31 16.43
N GLY A 28 -10.70 4.67 16.61
CA GLY A 28 -9.84 4.01 17.60
C GLY A 28 -9.78 2.49 17.40
N ILE A 29 -9.92 2.01 16.17
CA ILE A 29 -9.96 0.58 15.86
C ILE A 29 -8.56 -0.03 16.01
N GLY A 30 -8.51 -1.19 16.69
CA GLY A 30 -7.28 -1.93 16.93
C GLY A 30 -6.62 -2.49 15.67
N PHE A 31 -5.38 -2.96 15.82
CA PHE A 31 -4.51 -3.45 14.74
C PHE A 31 -5.16 -4.56 13.88
N GLU A 32 -6.09 -5.32 14.45
CA GLU A 32 -6.90 -6.37 13.82
C GLU A 32 -7.82 -5.88 12.68
N TYR A 33 -8.17 -4.59 12.63
CA TYR A 33 -8.91 -4.01 11.51
C TYR A 33 -8.01 -3.34 10.47
N LEU A 34 -6.77 -3.05 10.85
CA LEU A 34 -5.81 -2.29 10.04
C LEU A 34 -4.93 -3.20 9.17
N TRP A 35 -4.70 -4.46 9.60
CA TRP A 35 -3.85 -5.43 8.89
C TRP A 35 -4.17 -5.61 7.39
N PRO A 36 -5.44 -5.61 6.89
CA PRO A 36 -5.71 -5.83 5.48
C PRO A 36 -5.36 -4.60 4.64
N SER A 37 -5.29 -3.42 5.27
CA SER A 37 -4.87 -2.16 4.62
C SER A 37 -3.36 -1.95 4.70
N VAL A 38 -2.67 -2.62 5.63
CA VAL A 38 -1.20 -2.60 5.75
C VAL A 38 -0.56 -3.53 4.71
N LEU A 39 -1.19 -4.67 4.42
CA LEU A 39 -0.69 -5.67 3.46
C LEU A 39 -0.34 -5.07 2.08
N PRO A 40 -1.18 -4.22 1.45
CA PRO A 40 -0.89 -3.59 0.16
C PRO A 40 0.29 -2.61 0.24
N LEU A 41 0.45 -1.89 1.35
CA LEU A 41 1.60 -0.99 1.56
C LEU A 41 2.90 -1.78 1.65
N VAL A 42 2.91 -2.87 2.42
CA VAL A 42 4.07 -3.75 2.56
C VAL A 42 4.41 -4.43 1.24
N ALA A 43 3.40 -4.91 0.50
CA ALA A 43 3.58 -5.50 -0.82
C ALA A 43 4.18 -4.48 -1.81
N PHE A 44 3.69 -3.24 -1.81
CA PHE A 44 4.24 -2.17 -2.65
C PHE A 44 5.70 -1.86 -2.28
N GLY A 45 6.00 -1.74 -0.99
CA GLY A 45 7.37 -1.56 -0.50
C GLY A 45 8.29 -2.71 -0.94
N ALA A 46 7.85 -3.96 -0.80
CA ALA A 46 8.60 -5.14 -1.21
C ALA A 46 8.85 -5.16 -2.73
N VAL A 47 7.87 -4.78 -3.55
CA VAL A 47 8.02 -4.68 -5.01
C VAL A 47 9.06 -3.61 -5.37
N VAL A 48 8.95 -2.40 -4.81
CA VAL A 48 9.92 -1.32 -5.08
C VAL A 48 11.31 -1.71 -4.60
N PHE A 49 11.43 -2.32 -3.43
CA PHE A 49 12.71 -2.77 -2.88
C PHE A 49 13.33 -3.88 -3.74
N SER A 50 12.54 -4.85 -4.19
CA SER A 50 13.00 -5.91 -5.09
C SER A 50 13.42 -5.37 -6.44
N LEU A 51 12.67 -4.41 -7.00
CA LEU A 51 13.04 -3.71 -8.24
C LEU A 51 14.33 -2.91 -8.07
N SER A 52 14.51 -2.23 -6.93
CA SER A 52 15.74 -1.51 -6.61
C SER A 52 16.93 -2.46 -6.54
N ILE A 53 16.82 -3.60 -5.85
CA ILE A 53 17.88 -4.63 -5.79
C ILE A 53 18.19 -5.17 -7.19
N ALA A 54 17.17 -5.50 -7.98
CA ALA A 54 17.34 -6.01 -9.34
C ALA A 54 18.00 -4.97 -10.27
N ARG A 55 17.66 -3.69 -10.10
CA ARG A 55 18.23 -2.59 -10.88
C ARG A 55 19.66 -2.26 -10.46
N PHE A 56 19.99 -2.36 -9.18
CA PHE A 56 21.35 -2.18 -8.67
C PHE A 56 22.30 -3.28 -9.14
N ARG A 57 21.84 -4.55 -9.21
CA ARG A 57 22.65 -5.63 -9.80
C ARG A 57 22.95 -5.39 -11.28
N LYS A 58 22.01 -4.84 -12.05
CA LYS A 58 22.20 -4.54 -13.48
C LYS A 58 23.15 -3.38 -13.78
N GLN A 59 23.53 -2.55 -12.80
CA GLN A 59 24.49 -1.46 -13.01
C GLN A 59 25.93 -1.85 -12.63
N LEU A 60 26.14 -3.03 -12.04
CA LEU A 60 27.45 -3.53 -11.64
C LEU A 60 28.07 -4.51 -12.66
N ASP A 61 27.34 -4.84 -13.73
CA ASP A 61 27.88 -5.42 -14.96
C ASP A 61 28.25 -4.29 -15.94
#